data_AF-A0A0W7YBR1-F1
#
_entry.id   AF-A0A0W7YBR1-F1
#
_cell.length_a   1.000
_cell.length_b   1.000
_cell.length_c   1.000
_cell.angle_alpha   90.00
_cell.angle_beta   90.00
_cell.angle_gamma   90.00
#
_symmetry.space_group_name_H-M   'P 1'
#
loop_
_entity.id
_entity.type
_entity.pdbx_description
1 polymer ?
#
loop_
_entity_poly.entity_id
_entity_poly.type
_entity_poly.pdbx_seq_one_letter_code
_entity_poly.pdbx_strand_id
1 'polypeptide(L)'
;MIVSEQLYQLIVMVLSGIAVGFIIDSVRLVVFSTPKRSSLRKWMMIVELITWILLGGATYYLLFWLKDGAWRAYDPLAQIAGIFLYQSLFQNFLRFIARIVVNITWRPFWFIVRFIVAVIRQILQLFINIVMFVIRPFVKIYSYLSYTFFKKLRYLKYNRKQQ
;
A
#
# COMPACT_ATOMS: atom_id res chain seq x y z
N MET A 1 0.18 49.88 -13.34
CA MET A 1 0.78 48.69 -12.72
C MET A 1 -0.21 47.54 -12.44
N ILE A 2 -1.50 47.64 -12.82
CA ILE A 2 -2.52 46.63 -12.47
C ILE A 2 -2.50 45.39 -13.39
N VAL A 3 -2.24 45.58 -14.69
CA VAL A 3 -2.28 44.49 -15.68
C VAL A 3 -1.12 43.50 -15.49
N SER A 4 0.06 43.99 -15.12
CA SER A 4 1.24 43.16 -14.85
C SER A 4 1.07 42.26 -13.64
N GLU A 5 0.45 42.77 -12.56
CA GLU A 5 0.19 41.99 -11.34
C GLU A 5 -0.89 40.93 -11.56
N GLN A 6 -1.96 41.28 -12.30
CA GLN A 6 -3.01 40.32 -12.65
C GLN A 6 -2.48 39.18 -13.52
N LEU A 7 -1.60 39.48 -14.49
CA LEU A 7 -0.92 38.48 -15.31
C LEU A 7 -0.04 37.57 -14.46
N TYR A 8 0.76 38.14 -13.56
CA TYR A 8 1.61 37.36 -12.66
C TYR A 8 0.79 36.40 -11.79
N GLN A 9 -0.28 36.90 -11.16
CA GLN A 9 -1.20 36.09 -10.36
C GLN A 9 -1.84 34.97 -11.20
N LEU A 10 -2.22 35.25 -12.45
CA LEU A 10 -2.81 34.26 -13.35
C LEU A 10 -1.80 33.17 -13.72
N ILE A 11 -0.56 33.52 -14.03
CA ILE A 11 0.52 32.57 -14.30
C ILE A 11 0.76 31.67 -13.08
N VAL A 12 0.77 32.24 -11.88
CA VAL A 12 0.92 31.46 -10.64
C VAL A 12 -0.23 30.47 -10.45
N MET A 13 -1.47 30.84 -10.82
CA MET A 13 -2.62 29.90 -10.78
C MET A 13 -2.50 28.78 -11.81
N VAL A 14 -1.97 29.07 -13.01
CA VAL A 14 -1.68 28.02 -14.01
C VAL A 14 -0.59 27.08 -13.49
N LEU A 15 0.49 27.63 -12.93
CA LEU A 15 1.59 26.84 -12.36
C LEU A 15 1.12 25.99 -11.18
N SER A 16 0.25 26.52 -10.31
CA SER A 16 -0.34 25.75 -9.21
C SER A 16 -1.22 24.62 -9.72
N GLY A 17 -1.98 24.85 -10.81
CA GLY A 17 -2.73 23.80 -11.52
C GLY A 17 -1.84 22.68 -12.04
N ILE A 18 -0.69 23.02 -12.65
CA ILE A 18 0.31 22.04 -13.09
C ILE A 18 0.82 21.21 -11.91
N ALA A 19 1.16 21.88 -10.79
CA ALA A 19 1.63 21.21 -9.58
C ALA A 19 0.57 20.27 -8.98
N VAL A 20 -0.70 20.70 -8.94
CA VAL A 20 -1.84 19.87 -8.51
C VAL A 20 -1.96 18.63 -9.40
N GLY A 21 -1.93 18.80 -10.72
CA GLY A 21 -1.96 17.70 -11.69
C GLY A 21 -0.82 16.69 -11.45
N PHE A 22 0.39 17.18 -11.22
CA PHE A 22 1.56 16.36 -10.91
C PHE A 22 1.41 15.56 -9.61
N ILE A 23 0.97 16.21 -8.52
CA ILE A 23 0.83 15.55 -7.23
C ILE A 23 -0.24 14.45 -7.30
N ILE A 24 -1.40 14.74 -7.91
CA ILE A 24 -2.48 13.75 -8.06
C ILE A 24 -2.03 12.57 -8.91
N ASP A 25 -1.37 12.81 -10.05
CA ASP A 25 -0.90 11.72 -10.92
C ASP A 25 0.16 10.87 -10.21
N SER A 26 1.05 11.50 -9.44
CA SER A 26 2.07 10.81 -8.63
C SER A 26 1.44 9.94 -7.54
N VAL A 27 0.48 10.46 -6.79
CA VAL A 27 -0.23 9.70 -5.76
C VAL A 27 -0.99 8.54 -6.40
N ARG A 28 -1.69 8.77 -7.53
CA ARG A 28 -2.36 7.69 -8.26
C ARG A 28 -1.41 6.62 -8.76
N LEU A 29 -0.22 6.95 -9.25
CA LEU A 29 0.78 5.95 -9.66
C LEU A 29 1.13 5.03 -8.50
N VAL A 30 1.31 5.57 -7.29
CA VAL A 30 1.60 4.77 -6.08
C VAL A 30 0.41 3.90 -5.70
N VAL A 31 -0.81 4.47 -5.71
CA VAL A 31 -2.06 3.76 -5.41
C VAL A 31 -2.26 2.59 -6.39
N PHE A 32 -2.06 2.81 -7.69
CA PHE A 32 -2.22 1.79 -8.73
C PHE A 32 -1.10 0.75 -8.74
N SER A 33 0.11 1.11 -8.33
CA SER A 33 1.22 0.17 -8.16
C SER A 33 1.04 -0.79 -6.98
N THR A 34 0.07 -0.53 -6.11
CA THR A 34 -0.24 -1.37 -4.94
C THR A 34 -1.18 -2.53 -5.32
N PRO A 35 -0.92 -3.78 -4.87
CA PRO A 35 -1.70 -4.96 -5.24
C PRO A 35 -3.20 -4.84 -4.91
N LYS A 36 -4.06 -5.10 -5.90
CA LYS A 36 -5.53 -4.96 -5.82
C LYS A 36 -6.20 -5.71 -4.66
N ARG A 37 -5.64 -6.86 -4.24
CA ARG A 37 -6.21 -7.74 -3.19
C ARG A 37 -5.76 -7.42 -1.77
N SER A 38 -4.86 -6.45 -1.57
CA SER A 38 -4.31 -6.14 -0.25
C SER A 38 -5.17 -5.10 0.50
N SER A 39 -5.31 -5.25 1.82
CA SER A 39 -5.92 -4.24 2.70
C SER A 39 -5.22 -2.88 2.60
N LEU A 40 -3.96 -2.86 2.12
CA LEU A 40 -3.20 -1.64 1.84
C LEU A 40 -3.85 -0.78 0.76
N ARG A 41 -4.60 -1.34 -0.18
CA ARG A 41 -5.29 -0.54 -1.21
C ARG A 41 -6.40 0.33 -0.64
N LYS A 42 -7.06 -0.11 0.44
CA LYS A 42 -8.05 0.71 1.16
C LYS A 42 -7.40 1.93 1.79
N TRP A 43 -6.25 1.73 2.45
CA TRP A 43 -5.45 2.83 3.00
C TRP A 43 -4.93 3.79 1.93
N MET A 44 -4.49 3.27 0.78
CA MET A 44 -4.02 4.10 -0.32
C MET A 44 -5.14 4.96 -0.95
N MET A 45 -6.39 4.46 -1.00
CA MET A 45 -7.54 5.29 -1.40
C MET A 45 -7.83 6.42 -0.39
N ILE A 46 -7.66 6.17 0.91
CA ILE A 46 -7.77 7.23 1.94
C ILE A 46 -6.67 8.27 1.75
N VAL A 47 -5.44 7.85 1.44
CA VAL A 47 -4.33 8.77 1.14
C VAL A 47 -4.64 9.64 -0.08
N GLU A 48 -5.22 9.08 -1.15
CA GLU A 48 -5.66 9.87 -2.31
C GLU A 48 -6.71 10.91 -1.90
N LEU A 49 -7.72 10.54 -1.10
CA LEU A 49 -8.73 11.46 -0.62
C LEU A 49 -8.15 12.60 0.24
N ILE A 50 -7.27 12.26 1.18
CA ILE A 50 -6.57 13.26 2.02
C ILE A 50 -5.75 14.21 1.14
N THR A 51 -5.10 13.69 0.10
CA THR A 51 -4.33 14.50 -0.84
C THR A 51 -5.22 15.53 -1.54
N TRP A 52 -6.42 15.13 -2.00
CA TRP A 52 -7.38 16.07 -2.59
C TRP A 52 -7.79 17.19 -1.63
N ILE A 53 -8.08 16.84 -0.38
CA ILE A 53 -8.45 17.82 0.66
C ILE A 53 -7.30 18.80 0.90
N LEU A 54 -6.07 18.28 1.05
CA LEU A 54 -4.89 19.11 1.25
C LEU A 54 -4.60 20.02 0.05
N LEU A 55 -4.75 19.53 -1.17
CA LEU A 55 -4.55 20.33 -2.37
C LEU A 55 -5.62 21.41 -2.53
N GLY A 56 -6.88 21.10 -2.20
CA GLY A 56 -7.96 22.09 -2.15
C GLY A 56 -7.67 23.19 -1.13
N GLY A 57 -7.25 22.80 0.08
CA GLY A 57 -6.85 23.74 1.14
C GLY A 57 -5.62 24.57 0.76
N ALA A 58 -4.59 23.96 0.19
CA ALA A 58 -3.38 24.64 -0.25
C ALA A 58 -3.66 25.63 -1.39
N THR A 59 -4.53 25.26 -2.32
CA THR A 59 -5.00 26.15 -3.40
C THR A 59 -5.71 27.37 -2.83
N TYR A 60 -6.63 27.14 -1.89
CA TYR A 60 -7.35 28.22 -1.23
C TYR A 60 -6.41 29.14 -0.44
N TYR A 61 -5.44 28.57 0.28
CA TYR A 61 -4.41 29.34 0.99
C TYR A 61 -3.58 30.19 0.02
N LEU A 62 -3.22 29.64 -1.14
CA LEU A 62 -2.48 30.35 -2.19
C LEU A 62 -3.31 31.51 -2.77
N LEU A 63 -4.62 31.32 -2.98
CA LEU A 63 -5.55 32.39 -3.34
C LEU A 63 -5.63 33.48 -2.26
N PHE A 64 -5.69 33.08 -0.99
CA PHE A 64 -5.71 34.01 0.13
C PHE A 64 -4.44 34.86 0.18
N TRP A 65 -3.27 34.25 -0.01
CA TRP A 65 -1.98 34.94 0.05
C TRP A 65 -1.69 35.82 -1.16
N LEU A 66 -2.06 35.41 -2.38
CA LEU A 66 -1.79 36.21 -3.59
C LEU A 66 -2.80 37.32 -3.84
N LYS A 67 -4.03 37.20 -3.33
CA LYS A 67 -5.17 38.05 -3.74
C LYS A 67 -6.03 38.52 -2.58
N ASP A 68 -5.56 38.40 -1.34
CA ASP A 68 -6.31 38.72 -0.12
C ASP A 68 -7.67 37.99 -0.06
N GLY A 69 -7.77 36.80 -0.66
CA GLY A 69 -8.99 36.00 -0.71
C GLY A 69 -10.02 36.44 -1.74
N ALA A 70 -9.70 37.40 -2.62
CA ALA A 70 -10.58 37.79 -3.72
C ALA A 70 -10.68 36.67 -4.76
N TRP A 71 -11.78 35.92 -4.74
CA TRP A 71 -12.02 34.81 -5.66
C TRP A 71 -12.59 35.32 -6.98
N ARG A 72 -11.81 35.26 -8.05
CA ARG A 72 -12.22 35.71 -9.39
C ARG A 72 -12.56 34.51 -10.25
N ALA A 73 -13.55 34.65 -11.15
CA ALA A 73 -14.04 33.56 -11.98
C ALA A 73 -12.95 32.89 -12.86
N TYR A 74 -11.93 33.65 -13.25
CA TYR A 74 -10.83 33.13 -14.06
C TYR A 74 -9.78 32.32 -13.27
N ASP A 75 -9.78 32.36 -11.94
CA ASP A 75 -8.81 31.64 -11.11
C ASP A 75 -8.99 30.12 -11.17
N PRO A 76 -10.19 29.56 -10.92
CA PRO A 76 -10.41 28.13 -11.11
C PRO A 76 -10.22 27.71 -12.57
N LEU A 77 -10.54 28.58 -13.54
CA LEU A 77 -10.28 28.30 -14.97
C LEU A 77 -8.78 28.20 -15.27
N ALA A 78 -7.97 29.12 -14.74
CA ALA A 78 -6.51 29.10 -14.88
C ALA A 78 -5.91 27.85 -14.24
N GLN A 79 -6.43 27.43 -13.09
CA GLN A 79 -5.96 26.23 -12.41
C GLN A 79 -6.35 24.94 -13.16
N ILE A 80 -7.59 24.86 -13.66
CA ILE A 80 -8.04 23.76 -14.53
C ILE A 80 -7.19 23.71 -15.81
N ALA A 81 -6.93 24.87 -16.43
CA ALA A 81 -6.05 24.96 -17.59
C ALA A 81 -4.64 24.46 -17.28
N GLY A 82 -4.09 24.80 -16.11
CA GLY A 82 -2.82 24.25 -15.63
C GLY A 82 -2.82 22.72 -15.49
N ILE A 83 -3.90 22.13 -14.95
CA ILE A 83 -4.05 20.68 -14.84
C ILE A 83 -4.09 20.03 -16.23
N PHE A 84 -4.80 20.61 -17.19
CA PHE A 84 -4.83 20.10 -18.57
C PHE A 84 -3.48 20.25 -19.27
N LEU A 85 -2.78 21.35 -19.02
CA LEU A 85 -1.45 21.61 -19.57
C LEU A 85 -0.44 20.58 -19.04
N TYR A 86 -0.51 20.27 -17.74
CA TYR A 86 0.21 19.15 -17.16
C TYR A 86 -0.10 17.84 -17.88
N GLN A 87 -1.38 17.53 -18.07
CA GLN A 87 -1.81 16.27 -18.67
C GLN A 87 -1.33 16.12 -20.12
N SER A 88 -1.35 17.19 -20.91
CA SER A 88 -0.96 17.15 -22.32
C SER A 88 0.55 17.11 -22.54
N LEU A 89 1.32 17.94 -21.81
CA LEU A 89 2.75 18.13 -22.10
C LEU A 89 3.67 17.38 -21.15
N PHE A 90 3.34 17.38 -19.85
CA PHE A 90 4.27 16.94 -18.81
C PHE A 90 4.00 15.53 -18.30
N GLN A 91 2.78 15.01 -18.48
CA GLN A 91 2.37 13.72 -17.95
C GLN A 91 3.28 12.57 -18.41
N ASN A 92 3.61 12.49 -19.70
CA ASN A 92 4.43 11.39 -20.21
C ASN A 92 5.84 11.41 -19.62
N PHE A 93 6.47 12.58 -19.57
CA PHE A 93 7.82 12.76 -19.03
C PHE A 93 7.87 12.48 -17.52
N LEU A 94 6.92 13.03 -16.76
CA LEU A 94 6.89 12.87 -15.31
C LEU A 94 6.47 11.46 -14.89
N ARG A 95 5.61 10.77 -15.65
CA ARG A 95 5.33 9.34 -15.43
C ARG A 95 6.53 8.44 -15.68
N PHE A 96 7.40 8.83 -16.61
CA PHE A 96 8.64 8.10 -16.84
C PHE A 96 9.57 8.24 -15.63
N ILE A 97 9.80 9.47 -15.15
CA ILE A 97 10.59 9.73 -13.94
C ILE A 97 9.97 9.04 -12.72
N ALA A 98 8.67 9.18 -12.52
CA ALA A 98 7.97 8.56 -11.39
C ALA A 98 8.07 7.03 -11.43
N ARG A 99 7.97 6.40 -12.62
CA ARG A 99 8.21 4.95 -12.76
C ARG A 99 9.63 4.56 -12.34
N ILE A 100 10.64 5.34 -12.73
CA ILE A 100 12.02 5.11 -12.32
C ILE A 100 12.15 5.21 -10.80
N VAL A 101 11.63 6.29 -10.20
CA VAL A 101 11.68 6.51 -8.75
C VAL A 101 10.94 5.41 -7.99
N VAL A 102 9.74 5.03 -8.40
CA VAL A 102 8.98 3.92 -7.77
C VAL A 102 9.74 2.61 -7.91
N ASN A 103 10.33 2.34 -9.08
CA ASN A 103 11.11 1.13 -9.30
C ASN A 103 12.37 1.08 -8.43
N ILE A 104 13.02 2.22 -8.21
CA ILE A 104 14.23 2.34 -7.38
C ILE A 104 13.92 2.37 -5.89
N THR A 105 12.81 2.94 -5.45
CA THR A 105 12.51 3.11 -4.01
C THR A 105 11.53 2.07 -3.50
N TRP A 106 10.42 1.86 -4.21
CA TRP A 106 9.31 1.03 -3.72
C TRP A 106 9.58 -0.46 -3.86
N ARG A 107 10.19 -0.91 -4.97
CA ARG A 107 10.54 -2.33 -5.14
C ARG A 107 11.53 -2.84 -4.09
N PRO A 108 12.65 -2.16 -3.79
CA PRO A 108 13.56 -2.64 -2.75
C PRO A 108 12.93 -2.57 -1.36
N PHE A 109 12.11 -1.57 -1.06
CA PHE A 109 11.38 -1.53 0.22
C PHE A 109 10.51 -2.80 0.40
N TRP A 110 9.73 -3.16 -0.62
CA TRP A 110 8.93 -4.39 -0.59
C TRP A 110 9.76 -5.67 -0.59
N PHE A 111 10.96 -5.64 -1.15
CA PHE A 111 11.90 -6.75 -1.09
C PHE A 111 12.40 -6.94 0.35
N ILE A 112 12.78 -5.86 1.04
CA ILE A 112 13.21 -5.87 2.43
C ILE A 112 12.09 -6.40 3.34
N VAL A 113 10.86 -5.91 3.19
CA VAL A 113 9.72 -6.40 3.98
C VAL A 113 9.48 -7.89 3.76
N ARG A 114 9.51 -8.36 2.49
CA ARG A 114 9.35 -9.79 2.19
C ARG A 114 10.49 -10.63 2.74
N PHE A 115 11.72 -10.11 2.71
CA PHE A 115 12.88 -10.76 3.28
C PHE A 115 12.74 -10.94 4.80
N ILE A 116 12.36 -9.88 5.52
CA ILE A 116 12.11 -9.93 6.97
C ILE A 116 11.02 -10.96 7.30
N VAL A 117 9.89 -10.94 6.59
CA VAL A 117 8.80 -11.90 6.81
C VAL A 117 9.25 -13.34 6.52
N ALA A 118 10.04 -13.55 5.46
CA ALA A 118 10.58 -14.87 5.14
C ALA A 118 11.51 -15.38 6.24
N VAL A 119 12.41 -14.53 6.75
CA VAL A 119 13.31 -14.85 7.87
C VAL A 119 12.52 -15.23 9.12
N ILE A 120 11.52 -14.42 9.51
CA ILE A 120 10.67 -14.72 10.67
C ILE A 120 9.93 -16.05 10.49
N ARG A 121 9.41 -16.32 9.29
CA ARG A 121 8.72 -17.58 8.99
C ARG A 121 9.66 -18.78 9.09
N GLN A 122 10.89 -18.64 8.61
CA GLN A 122 11.91 -19.68 8.70
C GLN A 122 12.30 -19.97 10.15
N ILE A 123 12.47 -18.93 10.96
CA ILE A 123 12.74 -19.07 12.41
C ILE A 123 11.60 -19.83 13.10
N LEU A 124 10.35 -19.44 12.84
CA LEU A 124 9.16 -20.13 13.37
C LEU A 124 9.10 -21.60 12.95
N GLN A 125 9.38 -21.91 11.67
CA GLN A 125 9.43 -23.30 11.19
C GLN A 125 10.53 -24.10 11.88
N LEU A 126 11.68 -23.48 12.15
CA LEU A 126 12.79 -24.10 12.87
C LEU A 126 12.37 -24.49 14.29
N PHE A 127 11.71 -23.58 15.01
CA PHE A 127 11.13 -23.85 16.32
C PHE A 127 10.11 -25.00 16.29
N ILE A 128 9.16 -24.97 15.34
CA ILE A 128 8.17 -26.03 15.19
C ILE A 128 8.84 -27.38 14.92
N ASN A 129 9.88 -27.41 14.08
CA ASN A 129 10.62 -28.63 13.77
C ASN A 129 11.36 -29.18 14.99
N ILE A 130 11.95 -28.33 15.82
CA ILE A 130 12.60 -28.74 17.08
C ILE A 130 11.57 -29.34 18.02
N VAL A 131 10.44 -28.67 18.23
CA VAL A 131 9.35 -29.17 19.08
C VAL A 131 8.81 -30.51 18.56
N MET A 132 8.57 -30.62 17.25
CA MET A 132 8.13 -31.87 16.63
C MET A 132 9.17 -32.98 16.74
N PHE A 133 10.46 -32.67 16.65
CA PHE A 133 11.54 -33.63 16.84
C PHE A 133 11.53 -34.21 18.26
N VAL A 134 11.30 -33.38 19.27
CA VAL A 134 11.20 -33.81 20.67
C VAL A 134 9.91 -34.61 20.92
N ILE A 135 8.78 -34.23 20.33
CA ILE A 135 7.48 -34.89 20.55
C ILE A 135 7.37 -36.22 19.79
N ARG A 136 8.01 -36.37 18.63
CA ARG A 136 7.99 -37.58 17.78
C ARG A 136 8.25 -38.90 18.54
N PRO A 137 9.30 -39.04 19.37
CA PRO A 137 9.53 -40.28 20.12
C PRO A 137 8.38 -40.60 21.07
N PHE A 138 7.83 -39.60 21.76
CA PHE A 138 6.71 -39.81 22.70
C PHE A 138 5.42 -40.25 21.99
N VAL A 139 5.10 -39.64 20.85
CA VAL A 139 3.94 -40.04 20.04
C VAL A 139 4.09 -41.49 19.55
N LYS A 140 5.31 -41.88 19.13
CA LYS A 140 5.59 -43.24 18.68
C LYS A 140 5.43 -44.25 19.81
N ILE A 141 5.96 -43.95 21.00
CA ILE A 141 5.80 -44.79 22.21
C ILE A 141 4.32 -44.93 22.57
N TYR A 142 3.57 -43.82 22.61
CA TYR A 142 2.15 -43.84 22.96
C TYR A 142 1.32 -44.66 21.95
N SER A 143 1.59 -44.51 20.65
CA SER A 143 0.91 -45.29 19.61
C SER A 143 1.17 -46.79 19.72
N TYR A 144 2.40 -47.19 20.08
CA TYR A 144 2.77 -48.59 20.24
C TYR A 144 2.11 -49.20 21.49
N LEU A 145 2.08 -48.44 22.59
CA LEU A 145 1.42 -48.84 23.83
C LEU A 145 -0.09 -48.99 23.65
N SER A 146 -0.74 -48.01 22.99
CA SER A 146 -2.18 -48.06 22.74
C SER A 146 -2.54 -49.20 21.80
N TYR A 147 -1.78 -49.44 20.73
CA TYR A 147 -2.00 -50.56 19.82
C TYR A 147 -1.92 -51.90 20.55
N THR A 148 -0.94 -52.06 21.43
CA THR A 148 -0.76 -53.27 22.24
C THR A 148 -1.92 -53.46 23.23
N PHE A 149 -2.35 -52.39 23.89
CA PHE A 149 -3.50 -52.42 24.81
C PHE A 149 -4.81 -52.75 24.09
N PHE A 150 -5.09 -52.09 22.95
CA PHE A 150 -6.29 -52.35 22.15
C PHE A 150 -6.29 -53.77 21.59
N LYS A 151 -5.13 -54.30 21.17
CA LYS A 151 -4.99 -55.69 20.75
C LYS A 151 -5.35 -56.63 21.90
N LYS A 152 -4.79 -56.42 23.10
CA LYS A 152 -5.07 -57.24 24.29
C LYS A 152 -6.55 -57.19 24.72
N LEU A 153 -7.17 -56.01 24.68
CA LEU A 153 -8.61 -55.83 24.92
C LEU A 153 -9.48 -56.58 23.90
N ARG A 154 -9.08 -56.56 22.62
CA ARG A 154 -9.79 -57.26 21.55
C ARG A 154 -9.68 -58.79 21.70
N TYR A 155 -8.53 -59.31 22.12
CA TYR A 155 -8.36 -60.74 22.44
C TYR A 155 -9.19 -61.18 23.66
N LEU A 156 -9.22 -60.38 24.73
CA LEU A 156 -10.06 -60.67 25.91
C LEU A 156 -11.55 -60.70 25.58
N LYS A 157 -12.00 -59.79 24.70
CA LYS A 157 -13.39 -59.76 24.22
C LYS A 157 -13.74 -60.96 23.33
N TYR A 158 -12.77 -61.50 22.60
CA TYR A 158 -12.96 -62.68 21.75
C TYR A 158 -13.02 -63.97 22.58
N ASN A 159 -12.15 -64.11 23.58
CA ASN A 159 -12.12 -65.30 24.45
C ASN A 159 -13.38 -65.42 25.34
N ARG A 160 -13.95 -64.29 25.76
CA ARG A 160 -15.24 -64.25 26.49
C ARG A 160 -16.47 -64.62 25.67
N LYS A 161 -16.36 -64.69 24.33
CA LYS A 161 -17.46 -65.13 23.44
C LYS A 161 -17.43 -66.62 23.12
N GLN A 162 -16.36 -67.32 23.49
CA GLN A 162 -16.16 -68.75 23.22
C GLN A 162 -16.32 -69.65 24.45
N GLN A 163 -16.51 -69.06 25.64
CA GLN A 163 -17.06 -69.73 26.83
C GLN A 163 -18.56 -69.46 26.91
#